data_AF-C9KQP3-F1
#
_entry.id   AF-C9KQP3-F1
#
_cell.length_a   1.000
_cell.length_b   1.000
_cell.length_c   1.000
_cell.angle_alpha   90.00
_cell.angle_beta   90.00
_cell.angle_gamma   90.00
#
_symmetry.space_group_name_H-M   'P 1'
#
loop_
_entity.id
_entity.type
_entity.pdbx_description
1 polymer ?
#
loop_
_entity_poly.entity_id
_entity_poly.type
_entity_poly.pdbx_seq_one_letter_code
_entity_poly.pdbx_strand_id
1 'polypeptide(L)' 'MFAKDVLRVLQVSRPTLTKYVKTGIIRVHIMPNGHYDYNEEDGFRSTTVRLS' A
#
# COMPACT_ATOMS: atom_id res chain seq x y z
N MET A 1 8.78 -2.43 -2.82
CA MET A 1 7.77 -3.32 -3.47
C MET A 1 6.99 -2.56 -4.53
N PHE A 2 6.51 -3.22 -5.60
CA PHE A 2 5.63 -2.58 -6.57
C PHE A 2 4.16 -2.64 -6.13
N ALA A 3 3.35 -1.67 -6.59
CA ALA A 3 1.91 -1.63 -6.32
C ALA A 3 1.20 -2.95 -6.67
N LYS A 4 1.61 -3.64 -7.74
CA LYS A 4 1.05 -4.94 -8.15
C LYS A 4 1.20 -6.02 -7.06
N ASP A 5 2.33 -6.00 -6.36
CA ASP A 5 2.64 -6.99 -5.32
C ASP A 5 1.84 -6.66 -4.06
N VAL A 6 1.73 -5.38 -3.72
CA VAL A 6 0.92 -4.89 -2.60
C VAL A 6 -0.58 -5.20 -2.79
N LEU A 7 -1.10 -5.02 -4.01
CA LEU A 7 -2.48 -5.38 -4.32
C LEU A 7 -2.74 -6.89 -4.15
N ARG A 8 -1.76 -7.73 -4.50
CA ARG A 8 -1.85 -9.18 -4.33
C ARG A 8 -1.78 -9.59 -2.86
N VAL A 9 -0.98 -8.90 -2.04
CA VAL A 9 -0.88 -9.17 -0.60
C VAL A 9 -2.15 -8.72 0.13
N LEU A 10 -2.62 -7.51 -0.14
CA LEU A 10 -3.76 -6.91 0.56
C LEU A 10 -5.12 -7.35 -0.01
N GLN A 11 -5.16 -7.95 -1.20
CA GLN A 11 -6.39 -8.33 -1.91
C GLN A 11 -7.40 -7.16 -2.04
N VAL A 12 -6.89 -5.96 -2.30
CA VAL A 12 -7.70 -4.74 -2.47
C VAL A 12 -7.65 -4.21 -3.90
N SER A 13 -8.61 -3.35 -4.23
CA SER A 13 -8.63 -2.63 -5.49
C SER A 13 -7.58 -1.49 -5.52
N ARG A 14 -7.16 -1.06 -6.72
CA ARG A 14 -6.26 0.10 -6.90
C ARG A 14 -6.82 1.39 -6.26
N PRO A 15 -8.12 1.73 -6.42
CA PRO A 15 -8.70 2.87 -5.71
C PRO A 15 -8.56 2.79 -4.19
N THR A 16 -8.77 1.59 -3.62
CA THR A 16 -8.61 1.36 -2.17
C THR A 16 -7.16 1.56 -1.73
N LEU A 17 -6.20 1.02 -2.49
CA LEU A 17 -4.78 1.21 -2.21
C LEU A 17 -4.40 2.70 -2.24
N THR A 18 -4.84 3.45 -3.25
CA THR A 18 -4.61 4.90 -3.32
C THR A 18 -5.25 5.63 -2.15
N LYS A 19 -6.45 5.22 -1.70
CA LYS A 19 -7.09 5.78 -0.51
C LYS A 19 -6.21 5.57 0.72
N TYR A 20 -5.70 4.35 0.94
CA TYR A 20 -4.85 4.02 2.08
C TYR A 20 -3.55 4.82 2.11
N VAL A 21 -2.94 5.06 0.95
CA VAL A 21 -1.77 5.93 0.83
C VAL A 21 -2.13 7.37 1.20
N LYS A 22 -3.23 7.91 0.65
CA LYS A 22 -3.69 9.28 0.93
C LYS A 22 -4.12 9.49 2.39
N THR A 23 -4.68 8.46 3.02
CA THR A 23 -5.10 8.52 4.43
C THR A 23 -3.96 8.18 5.40
N GLY A 24 -2.76 7.85 4.91
CA GLY A 24 -1.61 7.49 5.74
C GLY A 24 -1.70 6.13 6.43
N ILE A 25 -2.66 5.28 6.03
CA ILE A 25 -2.75 3.89 6.49
C ILE A 25 -1.56 3.09 5.95
N ILE A 26 -1.15 3.41 4.72
CA ILE A 26 0.01 2.81 4.07
C ILE A 26 1.04 3.89 3.83
N ARG A 27 2.22 3.72 4.43
CA ARG A 27 3.38 4.57 4.13
C ARG A 27 3.97 4.15 2.79
N VAL A 28 4.30 5.15 1.99
CA VAL A 28 5.00 4.98 0.71
C VAL A 28 6.12 6.00 0.63
N HIS A 29 7.19 5.63 -0.04
CA HIS A 29 8.18 6.59 -0.48
C HIS A 29 7.88 6.98 -1.92
N ILE A 30 7.74 8.28 -2.18
CA ILE A 30 7.54 8.79 -3.54
C ILE A 30 8.93 8.93 -4.16
N MET A 31 9.20 8.12 -5.18
CA MET A 31 10.44 8.19 -5.93
C MET A 31 10.46 9.43 -6.85
N PRO A 32 11.65 9.90 -7.28
CA PRO A 32 11.77 11.07 -8.16
C PRO A 32 11.04 10.94 -9.50
N ASN A 33 10.78 9.70 -9.94
CA ASN A 33 10.02 9.37 -11.14
C ASN A 33 8.50 9.33 -10.92
N GLY A 34 8.01 9.70 -9.74
CA GLY A 34 6.59 9.69 -9.38
C GLY A 34 6.02 8.32 -9.02
N HIS A 35 6.83 7.26 -9.02
CA HIS A 35 6.38 5.95 -8.57
C HIS A 35 6.37 5.84 -7.05
N TYR A 36 5.42 5.09 -6.52
CA TYR A 36 5.39 4.72 -5.11
C TYR A 36 6.25 3.48 -4.89
N ASP A 37 7.25 3.62 -4.02
CA ASP A 37 7.96 2.51 -3.43
C ASP A 37 7.31 2.17 -2.09
N TYR A 38 6.82 0.94 -1.99
CA TYR A 38 6.18 0.41 -0.80
C TYR A 38 7.22 -0.36 0.01
N ASN A 39 7.46 0.03 1.25
CA ASN A 39 8.41 -0.67 2.13
C ASN A 39 7.81 -2.00 2.62
N GLU A 40 8.47 -3.12 2.36
CA GLU A 40 8.05 -4.42 2.91
C GLU A 40 8.00 -4.44 4.44
N GLU A 41 8.83 -3.63 5.08
CA GLU A 41 8.92 -3.52 6.54
C GLU A 41 7.72 -2.83 7.19
N ASP A 42 6.90 -2.07 6.45
CA ASP A 42 5.74 -1.34 6.99
C ASP A 42 4.55 -2.27 7.36
N GLY A 43 4.76 -3.59 7.40
CA GLY A 43 3.82 -4.50 8.06
C GLY A 43 2.50 -4.73 7.33
N PHE A 44 2.43 -4.50 6.01
CA PHE A 44 1.25 -4.84 5.19
C PHE A 44 0.83 -6.31 5.33
N ARG A 45 1.78 -7.16 5.69
CA ARG A 45 1.62 -8.61 5.79
C ARG A 45 0.84 -9.05 7.05
N SER A 46 0.73 -8.19 8.06
CA SER A 46 0.03 -8.51 9.32
C SER A 46 -1.08 -7.53 9.69
N THR A 47 -1.24 -6.42 8.96
CA THR A 47 -2.40 -5.54 9.16
C THR A 47 -3.62 -6.22 8.55
N THR A 48 -4.31 -7.01 9.36
CA THR A 48 -5.73 -7.28 9.18
C THR A 48 -6.44 -5.93 9.24
N VAL A 49 -6.52 -5.22 8.11
CA VAL A 49 -7.40 -4.07 7.97
C VAL A 49 -8.81 -4.64 8.16
N ARG A 50 -9.33 -4.59 9.37
CA ARG A 50 -10.73 -4.89 9.63
C ARG A 50 -11.53 -3.80 8.91
N LEU A 51 -11.87 -4.08 7.66
CA LEU A 51 -12.89 -3.37 6.92
C LEU A 51 -14.22 -3.69 7.62
N SER A 52 -14.57 -2.83 8.57
CA SER A 52 -15.90 -2.73 9.18
C SER A 52 -16.91 -2.22 8.19
#